data_AF-A0A3M2EEB3-F1
#
_entry.id   AF-A0A3M2EEB3-F1
#
_cell.length_a   1.000
_cell.length_b   1.000
_cell.length_c   1.000
_cell.angle_alpha   90.00
_cell.angle_beta   90.00
_cell.angle_gamma   90.00
#
_symmetry.space_group_name_H-M   'P 1'
#
loop_
_entity.id
_entity.type
_entity.pdbx_description
1 polymer ?
#
loop_
_entity_poly.entity_id
_entity_poly.type
_entity_poly.pdbx_seq_one_letter_code
_entity_poly.pdbx_strand_id
1 'polypeptide(L)'
;MVTRAEIQEAMLYALAVPDPVHSTGDPPRVITYQFESAQPPDLWNSYSGWTAMTSGEMAAVRSALDLVETLINVTFVEVTGSADPDFNFGKVTLPGSIAGYGGYRYSHNGSAVLAWDSFAVYDNTIDISSGQLSLILHEIGHGLGLKHPFDAPALPAAYENNKYTVMSYDPNPDTGKDSDAMMLFDILALQTRWGENDGHAAGDDVYDGPRNPTVDVIWDTGGTDTLDASARSNPVRLDLRPARFSQFDGRDDLAIAYGVRIENAVGGSGDDRLVGSNAANTLQGGAGNDRISGG
;
A
#
# COMPACT_ATOMS: atom_id res chain seq x y z
N MET A 1 12.79 9.02 14.46
CA MET A 1 12.27 8.59 13.15
C MET A 1 12.84 7.21 12.90
N VAL A 2 11.98 6.24 12.60
CA VAL A 2 12.42 4.93 12.11
C VAL A 2 13.08 5.12 10.73
N THR A 3 14.17 4.42 10.48
CA THR A 3 14.93 4.48 9.23
C THR A 3 14.32 3.56 8.16
N ARG A 4 14.64 3.80 6.89
CA ARG A 4 14.19 2.92 5.79
C ARG A 4 14.65 1.47 5.98
N ALA A 5 15.88 1.27 6.47
CA ALA A 5 16.43 -0.06 6.70
C ALA A 5 15.67 -0.80 7.82
N GLU A 6 15.37 -0.11 8.94
CA GLU A 6 14.56 -0.69 10.02
C GLU A 6 13.15 -1.04 9.55
N ILE A 7 12.53 -0.21 8.70
CA ILE A 7 11.22 -0.53 8.10
C ILE A 7 11.34 -1.78 7.23
N GLN A 8 12.32 -1.84 6.32
CA GLN A 8 12.50 -2.99 5.43
C GLN A 8 12.72 -4.29 6.22
N GLU A 9 13.56 -4.27 7.25
CA GLU A 9 13.83 -5.43 8.09
C GLU A 9 12.57 -5.90 8.86
N ALA A 10 11.77 -4.93 9.31
CA ALA A 10 10.55 -5.19 10.07
C ALA A 10 9.33 -5.53 9.22
N MET A 11 9.31 -5.15 7.95
CA MET A 11 8.16 -5.35 7.07
C MET A 11 8.33 -6.53 6.11
N LEU A 12 9.56 -6.92 5.77
CA LEU A 12 9.79 -7.97 4.78
C LEU A 12 10.18 -9.30 5.43
N TYR A 13 9.61 -10.38 4.90
CA TYR A 13 10.21 -11.71 5.09
C TYR A 13 11.56 -11.76 4.38
N ALA A 14 12.61 -12.20 5.09
CA ALA A 14 13.94 -12.36 4.54
C ALA A 14 13.95 -13.41 3.41
N LEU A 15 14.61 -13.08 2.30
CA LEU A 15 14.90 -14.06 1.25
C LEU A 15 16.28 -14.68 1.49
N ALA A 16 16.46 -15.90 0.96
CA ALA A 16 17.74 -16.58 0.92
C ALA A 16 18.68 -16.01 -0.16
N VAL A 17 18.25 -14.96 -0.85
CA VAL A 17 18.97 -14.29 -1.92
C VAL A 17 19.01 -12.77 -1.69
N PRO A 18 20.06 -12.09 -2.16
CA PRO A 18 20.24 -10.66 -1.94
C PRO A 18 19.49 -9.79 -2.95
N ASP A 19 19.19 -10.31 -4.14
CA ASP A 19 18.55 -9.52 -5.20
C ASP A 19 17.04 -9.36 -4.89
N PRO A 20 16.43 -8.21 -5.23
CA PRO A 20 14.98 -8.07 -5.16
C PRO A 20 14.31 -9.04 -6.15
N VAL A 21 13.00 -9.26 -5.99
CA VAL A 21 12.22 -10.11 -6.91
C VAL A 21 12.09 -9.45 -8.27
N HIS A 22 12.01 -8.11 -8.28
CA HIS A 22 11.97 -7.29 -9.48
C HIS A 22 12.51 -5.89 -9.19
N SER A 23 12.81 -5.10 -10.23
CA SER A 23 13.52 -3.81 -10.08
C SER A 23 12.80 -2.66 -10.79
N THR A 24 12.98 -1.44 -10.28
CA THR A 24 12.56 -0.20 -10.96
C THR A 24 13.26 -0.04 -12.31
N GLY A 25 12.56 0.45 -13.33
CA GLY A 25 13.09 0.70 -14.67
C GLY A 25 13.14 -0.52 -15.61
N ASP A 26 12.95 -1.74 -15.09
CA ASP A 26 12.68 -2.91 -15.92
C ASP A 26 11.23 -2.87 -16.46
N PRO A 27 10.91 -3.58 -17.56
CA PRO A 27 9.51 -3.80 -17.92
C PRO A 27 8.72 -4.42 -16.75
N PRO A 28 7.45 -4.04 -16.54
CA PRO A 28 6.66 -4.58 -15.44
C PRO A 28 6.62 -6.11 -15.44
N ARG A 29 6.84 -6.70 -14.27
CA ARG A 29 6.74 -8.16 -14.10
C ARG A 29 5.28 -8.58 -14.14
N VAL A 30 4.94 -9.44 -15.09
CA VAL A 30 3.59 -10.02 -15.14
C VAL A 30 3.41 -10.99 -13.98
N ILE A 31 2.32 -10.82 -13.23
CA ILE A 31 1.84 -11.75 -12.19
C ILE A 31 0.45 -12.19 -12.63
N THR A 32 0.33 -13.44 -13.06
CA THR A 32 -0.98 -14.03 -13.38
C THR A 32 -1.73 -14.37 -12.11
N TYR A 33 -3.04 -14.10 -12.07
CA TYR A 33 -3.87 -14.45 -10.94
C TYR A 33 -5.20 -15.09 -11.35
N GLN A 34 -5.79 -15.90 -10.48
CA GLN A 34 -7.13 -16.43 -10.71
C GLN A 34 -7.91 -16.67 -9.43
N PHE A 35 -9.21 -16.90 -9.59
CA PHE A 35 -10.15 -17.16 -8.50
C PHE A 35 -10.52 -18.64 -8.43
N GLU A 36 -10.21 -19.25 -7.31
CA GLU A 36 -10.38 -20.66 -7.06
C GLU A 36 -11.71 -20.98 -6.38
N SER A 37 -12.36 -22.02 -6.89
CA SER A 37 -13.60 -22.57 -6.32
C SER A 37 -13.42 -23.98 -5.75
N ALA A 38 -12.22 -24.53 -5.89
CA ALA A 38 -11.77 -25.80 -5.33
C ALA A 38 -10.26 -25.69 -5.07
N GLN A 39 -9.70 -26.65 -4.32
CA GLN A 39 -8.27 -26.70 -4.06
C GLN A 39 -7.48 -26.75 -5.39
N PRO A 40 -6.64 -25.76 -5.69
CA PRO A 40 -5.79 -25.83 -6.86
C PRO A 40 -4.58 -26.74 -6.60
N PRO A 41 -4.00 -27.33 -7.67
CA PRO A 41 -2.93 -28.32 -7.55
C PRO A 41 -1.57 -27.73 -7.17
N ASP A 42 -1.34 -26.44 -7.41
CA ASP A 42 -0.12 -25.68 -7.15
C ASP A 42 -0.04 -25.13 -5.70
N LEU A 43 -1.19 -25.02 -5.01
CA LEU A 43 -1.24 -24.55 -3.64
C LEU A 43 -0.74 -25.59 -2.64
N TRP A 44 0.33 -25.24 -1.95
CA TRP A 44 1.03 -26.12 -1.01
C TRP A 44 0.36 -26.28 0.36
N ASN A 45 -0.58 -25.41 0.68
CA ASN A 45 -1.44 -25.56 1.84
C ASN A 45 -2.73 -26.27 1.42
N SER A 46 -3.22 -27.18 2.26
CA SER A 46 -4.49 -27.86 2.02
C SER A 46 -5.60 -27.18 2.82
N TYR A 47 -6.61 -26.70 2.11
CA TYR A 47 -7.80 -26.10 2.71
C TYR A 47 -9.04 -26.93 2.38
N SER A 48 -10.05 -26.80 3.23
CA SER A 48 -11.35 -27.45 3.06
C SER A 48 -12.46 -26.40 2.97
N GLY A 49 -13.68 -26.82 2.60
CA GLY A 49 -14.83 -25.91 2.56
C GLY A 49 -14.73 -24.84 1.48
N TRP A 50 -14.12 -25.16 0.34
CA TRP A 50 -14.01 -24.25 -0.80
C TRP A 50 -15.38 -23.77 -1.26
N THR A 51 -15.50 -22.46 -1.45
CA THR A 51 -16.68 -21.82 -2.04
C THR A 51 -16.24 -20.84 -3.11
N ALA A 52 -17.00 -20.74 -4.20
CA ALA A 52 -16.74 -19.73 -5.22
C ALA A 52 -16.92 -18.32 -4.64
N MET A 53 -15.99 -17.41 -4.94
CA MET A 53 -16.17 -15.99 -4.72
C MET A 53 -17.35 -15.47 -5.56
N THR A 54 -18.13 -14.56 -4.98
CA THR A 54 -19.15 -13.82 -5.71
C THR A 54 -18.50 -12.80 -6.66
N SER A 55 -19.28 -12.26 -7.60
CA SER A 55 -18.80 -11.21 -8.50
C SER A 55 -18.35 -9.94 -7.76
N GLY A 56 -18.99 -9.62 -6.63
CA GLY A 56 -18.62 -8.48 -5.79
C GLY A 56 -17.27 -8.70 -5.09
N GLU A 57 -17.04 -9.90 -4.56
CA GLU A 57 -15.78 -10.25 -3.90
C GLU A 57 -14.62 -10.27 -4.89
N MET A 58 -14.83 -10.87 -6.08
CA MET A 58 -13.81 -10.83 -7.15
C MET A 58 -13.51 -9.38 -7.59
N ALA A 59 -14.52 -8.52 -7.68
CA ALA A 59 -14.31 -7.10 -8.00
C ALA A 59 -13.49 -6.37 -6.93
N ALA A 60 -13.74 -6.66 -5.64
CA ALA A 60 -12.96 -6.07 -4.55
C ALA A 60 -11.49 -6.48 -4.58
N VAL A 61 -11.19 -7.76 -4.88
CA VAL A 61 -9.80 -8.23 -5.08
C VAL A 61 -9.15 -7.54 -6.28
N ARG A 62 -9.85 -7.44 -7.42
CA ARG A 62 -9.33 -6.71 -8.60
C ARG A 62 -8.98 -5.27 -8.27
N SER A 63 -9.86 -4.54 -7.58
CA SER A 63 -9.59 -3.16 -7.19
C SER A 63 -8.40 -3.03 -6.23
N ALA A 64 -8.18 -4.01 -5.35
CA ALA A 64 -7.00 -4.04 -4.49
C ALA A 64 -5.71 -4.30 -5.28
N LEU A 65 -5.75 -5.20 -6.28
CA LEU A 65 -4.63 -5.44 -7.18
C LEU A 65 -4.32 -4.21 -8.05
N ASP A 66 -5.35 -3.54 -8.59
CA ASP A 66 -5.20 -2.29 -9.34
C ASP A 66 -4.51 -1.21 -8.48
N LEU A 67 -4.90 -1.09 -7.20
CA LEU A 67 -4.24 -0.16 -6.27
C LEU A 67 -2.76 -0.51 -6.11
N VAL A 68 -2.44 -1.78 -5.86
CA VAL A 68 -1.05 -2.24 -5.69
C VAL A 68 -0.23 -2.05 -6.96
N GLU A 69 -0.81 -2.28 -8.12
CA GLU A 69 -0.17 -2.08 -9.43
C GLU A 69 0.27 -0.62 -9.63
N THR A 70 -0.43 0.36 -9.04
CA THR A 70 0.01 1.76 -9.10
C THR A 70 1.33 2.00 -8.36
N LEU A 71 1.70 1.14 -7.41
CA LEU A 71 2.78 1.37 -6.44
C LEU A 71 4.09 0.65 -6.80
N ILE A 72 3.99 -0.53 -7.41
CA ILE A 72 5.13 -1.42 -7.68
C ILE A 72 5.21 -1.86 -9.13
N ASN A 73 6.41 -2.24 -9.59
CA ASN A 73 6.69 -2.54 -10.99
C ASN A 73 6.19 -3.92 -11.46
N VAL A 74 4.87 -4.12 -11.40
CA VAL A 74 4.20 -5.37 -11.79
C VAL A 74 3.02 -5.09 -12.72
N THR A 75 2.49 -6.14 -13.34
CA THR A 75 1.20 -6.10 -14.00
C THR A 75 0.42 -7.36 -13.60
N PHE A 76 -0.72 -7.18 -12.95
CA PHE A 76 -1.61 -8.28 -12.59
C PHE A 76 -2.48 -8.65 -13.78
N VAL A 77 -2.46 -9.93 -14.16
CA VAL A 77 -3.22 -10.43 -15.31
C VAL A 77 -4.14 -11.56 -14.86
N GLU A 78 -5.45 -11.34 -14.93
CA GLU A 78 -6.40 -12.40 -14.64
C GLU A 78 -6.32 -13.51 -15.69
N VAL A 79 -6.23 -14.74 -15.21
CA VAL A 79 -6.33 -15.96 -16.01
C VAL A 79 -7.48 -16.83 -15.50
N THR A 80 -7.85 -17.86 -16.25
CA THR A 80 -8.90 -18.79 -15.84
C THR A 80 -8.53 -20.20 -16.23
N GLY A 81 -8.58 -21.11 -15.27
CA GLY A 81 -8.24 -22.51 -15.50
C GLY A 81 -6.75 -22.74 -15.80
N SER A 82 -5.89 -21.80 -15.40
CA SER A 82 -4.45 -22.06 -15.37
C SER A 82 -4.16 -23.13 -14.32
N ALA A 83 -3.24 -24.05 -14.62
CA ALA A 83 -2.81 -25.05 -13.66
C ALA A 83 -1.76 -24.51 -12.66
N ASP A 84 -1.19 -23.34 -12.96
CA ASP A 84 -0.06 -22.73 -12.24
C ASP A 84 -0.08 -21.19 -12.44
N PRO A 85 -1.12 -20.47 -11.96
CA PRO A 85 -1.09 -19.01 -11.86
C PRO A 85 -0.11 -18.55 -10.77
N ASP A 86 0.48 -17.36 -10.94
CA ASP A 86 1.41 -16.81 -9.93
C ASP A 86 0.70 -16.41 -8.62
N PHE A 87 -0.61 -16.15 -8.63
CA PHE A 87 -1.39 -15.75 -7.45
C PHE A 87 -2.81 -16.35 -7.43
N ASN A 88 -3.07 -17.27 -6.50
CA ASN A 88 -4.40 -17.84 -6.29
C ASN A 88 -5.22 -17.11 -5.21
N PHE A 89 -6.47 -16.77 -5.52
CA PHE A 89 -7.44 -16.21 -4.57
C PHE A 89 -8.58 -17.18 -4.32
N GLY A 90 -9.02 -17.37 -3.07
CA GLY A 90 -10.09 -18.31 -2.78
C GLY A 90 -10.86 -18.05 -1.50
N LYS A 91 -11.98 -18.76 -1.31
CA LYS A 91 -12.69 -18.80 -0.03
C LYS A 91 -12.74 -20.21 0.51
N VAL A 92 -12.40 -20.37 1.78
CA VAL A 92 -12.20 -21.66 2.44
C VAL A 92 -12.71 -21.60 3.88
N THR A 93 -12.82 -22.75 4.56
CA THR A 93 -13.06 -22.76 6.01
C THR A 93 -11.74 -22.49 6.73
N LEU A 94 -11.66 -21.36 7.46
CA LEU A 94 -10.51 -21.03 8.30
C LEU A 94 -10.83 -21.31 9.78
N PRO A 95 -9.83 -21.71 10.59
CA PRO A 95 -10.07 -22.04 11.98
C PRO A 95 -10.21 -20.78 12.85
N GLY A 96 -11.13 -20.84 13.82
CA GLY A 96 -11.26 -19.81 14.86
C GLY A 96 -11.77 -18.48 14.32
N SER A 97 -11.02 -17.40 14.58
CA SER A 97 -11.37 -16.02 14.19
C SER A 97 -10.50 -15.49 13.05
N ILE A 98 -9.83 -16.36 12.30
CA ILE A 98 -8.99 -15.97 11.18
C ILE A 98 -9.90 -15.59 10.00
N ALA A 99 -9.82 -14.33 9.56
CA ALA A 99 -10.63 -13.80 8.46
C ALA A 99 -9.98 -14.03 7.09
N GLY A 100 -8.65 -14.06 7.04
CA GLY A 100 -7.85 -14.27 5.83
C GLY A 100 -6.53 -14.95 6.15
N TYR A 101 -5.93 -15.53 5.12
CA TYR A 101 -4.57 -16.07 5.16
C TYR A 101 -3.92 -15.95 3.79
N GLY A 102 -2.86 -15.17 3.72
CA GLY A 102 -2.00 -15.01 2.56
C GLY A 102 -0.62 -15.59 2.78
N GLY A 103 0.10 -15.79 1.67
CA GLY A 103 1.49 -16.19 1.72
C GLY A 103 2.05 -16.50 0.35
N TYR A 104 3.34 -16.83 0.33
CA TYR A 104 4.06 -17.07 -0.90
C TYR A 104 5.09 -18.19 -0.76
N ARG A 105 5.52 -18.69 -1.91
CA ARG A 105 6.74 -19.46 -2.10
C ARG A 105 7.50 -18.87 -3.27
N TYR A 106 8.81 -19.09 -3.27
CA TYR A 106 9.64 -18.69 -4.37
C TYR A 106 10.72 -19.74 -4.59
N SER A 107 11.20 -19.79 -5.83
CA SER A 107 12.40 -20.53 -6.19
C SER A 107 13.50 -19.55 -6.58
N HIS A 108 14.76 -19.96 -6.43
CA HIS A 108 15.89 -19.11 -6.72
C HIS A 108 17.06 -19.92 -7.30
N ASN A 109 17.95 -19.23 -8.02
CA ASN A 109 19.21 -19.79 -8.49
C ASN A 109 20.31 -18.74 -8.38
N GLY A 110 21.39 -19.07 -7.65
CA GLY A 110 22.39 -18.10 -7.26
C GLY A 110 21.73 -16.96 -6.47
N SER A 111 21.93 -15.73 -6.94
CA SER A 111 21.39 -14.52 -6.31
C SER A 111 19.98 -14.15 -6.77
N ALA A 112 19.43 -14.78 -7.81
CA ALA A 112 18.19 -14.33 -8.44
C ALA A 112 16.98 -15.19 -8.05
N VAL A 113 15.84 -14.54 -7.81
CA VAL A 113 14.52 -15.19 -7.74
C VAL A 113 14.08 -15.61 -9.14
N LEU A 114 13.66 -16.86 -9.31
CA LEU A 114 13.22 -17.41 -10.60
C LEU A 114 11.69 -17.40 -10.73
N ALA A 115 11.00 -17.91 -9.72
CA ALA A 115 9.53 -17.97 -9.67
C ALA A 115 9.03 -17.47 -8.32
N TRP A 116 7.83 -16.92 -8.31
CA TRP A 116 7.16 -16.40 -7.14
C TRP A 116 5.68 -16.77 -7.21
N ASP A 117 5.26 -17.69 -6.34
CA ASP A 117 3.90 -18.21 -6.30
C ASP A 117 3.25 -17.72 -5.01
N SER A 118 2.03 -17.23 -5.10
CA SER A 118 1.31 -16.57 -4.02
C SER A 118 -0.08 -17.15 -3.85
N PHE A 119 -0.63 -17.01 -2.66
CA PHE A 119 -2.05 -17.26 -2.42
C PHE A 119 -2.61 -16.32 -1.38
N ALA A 120 -3.91 -16.09 -1.45
CA ALA A 120 -4.70 -15.41 -0.43
C ALA A 120 -6.07 -16.07 -0.36
N VAL A 121 -6.39 -16.68 0.78
CA VAL A 121 -7.68 -17.29 1.05
C VAL A 121 -8.41 -16.53 2.14
N TYR A 122 -9.72 -16.43 2.02
CA TYR A 122 -10.60 -15.75 2.97
C TYR A 122 -11.57 -16.74 3.58
N ASP A 123 -12.01 -16.48 4.80
CA ASP A 123 -13.00 -17.34 5.44
C ASP A 123 -14.30 -17.35 4.63
N ASN A 124 -14.87 -18.53 4.42
CA ASN A 124 -16.04 -18.70 3.57
C ASN A 124 -17.33 -18.09 4.16
N THR A 125 -17.30 -17.67 5.43
CA THR A 125 -18.44 -17.03 6.11
C THR A 125 -18.45 -15.50 6.03
N ILE A 126 -17.35 -14.85 5.62
CA ILE A 126 -17.26 -13.39 5.54
C ILE A 126 -17.57 -12.90 4.11
N ASP A 127 -18.23 -11.75 3.97
CA ASP A 127 -18.38 -11.08 2.67
C ASP A 127 -17.27 -10.03 2.53
N ILE A 128 -16.33 -10.27 1.61
CA ILE A 128 -15.19 -9.35 1.38
C ILE A 128 -15.51 -8.23 0.37
N SER A 129 -16.71 -8.19 -0.20
CA SER A 129 -17.07 -7.21 -1.23
C SER A 129 -17.30 -5.79 -0.69
N SER A 130 -17.45 -5.61 0.62
CA SER A 130 -17.74 -4.31 1.23
C SER A 130 -17.06 -4.15 2.58
N GLY A 131 -16.32 -3.05 2.76
CA GLY A 131 -15.69 -2.70 4.04
C GLY A 131 -14.52 -3.60 4.45
N GLN A 132 -14.01 -4.45 3.56
CA GLN A 132 -12.93 -5.41 3.84
C GLN A 132 -11.66 -5.13 3.01
N LEU A 133 -11.51 -3.92 2.44
CA LEU A 133 -10.35 -3.58 1.62
C LEU A 133 -9.04 -3.72 2.42
N SER A 134 -9.03 -3.34 3.70
CA SER A 134 -7.90 -3.53 4.61
C SER A 134 -7.46 -5.00 4.67
N LEU A 135 -8.40 -5.92 4.89
CA LEU A 135 -8.15 -7.36 4.91
C LEU A 135 -7.63 -7.87 3.57
N ILE A 136 -8.21 -7.44 2.45
CA ILE A 136 -7.77 -7.86 1.12
C ILE A 136 -6.33 -7.40 0.86
N LEU A 137 -6.02 -6.13 1.14
CA LEU A 137 -4.67 -5.58 1.00
C LEU A 137 -3.67 -6.27 1.93
N HIS A 138 -4.09 -6.63 3.16
CA HIS A 138 -3.28 -7.37 4.12
C HIS A 138 -2.84 -8.74 3.55
N GLU A 139 -3.78 -9.53 3.04
CA GLU A 139 -3.45 -10.85 2.50
C GLU A 139 -2.67 -10.76 1.17
N ILE A 140 -2.95 -9.73 0.35
CA ILE A 140 -2.12 -9.41 -0.82
C ILE A 140 -0.69 -9.04 -0.39
N GLY A 141 -0.55 -8.25 0.68
CA GLY A 141 0.73 -7.89 1.28
C GLY A 141 1.54 -9.13 1.67
N HIS A 142 0.92 -10.11 2.33
CA HIS A 142 1.55 -11.40 2.61
C HIS A 142 1.95 -12.15 1.34
N GLY A 143 1.09 -12.22 0.32
CA GLY A 143 1.42 -12.81 -0.98
C GLY A 143 2.61 -12.14 -1.67
N LEU A 144 2.80 -10.84 -1.45
CA LEU A 144 3.91 -10.06 -2.03
C LEU A 144 5.14 -9.98 -1.11
N GLY A 145 5.14 -10.66 0.03
CA GLY A 145 6.32 -10.83 0.88
C GLY A 145 6.38 -9.95 2.12
N LEU A 146 5.31 -9.23 2.45
CA LEU A 146 5.19 -8.52 3.71
C LEU A 146 4.92 -9.50 4.87
N LYS A 147 5.52 -9.23 6.02
CA LYS A 147 5.21 -9.91 7.29
C LYS A 147 4.47 -8.96 8.22
N HIS A 148 3.95 -9.50 9.32
CA HIS A 148 3.39 -8.65 10.38
C HIS A 148 4.49 -7.80 11.02
N PRO A 149 4.21 -6.52 11.34
CA PRO A 149 5.21 -5.59 11.86
C PRO A 149 5.59 -5.88 13.32
N PHE A 150 4.83 -6.72 14.03
CA PHE A 150 5.15 -7.18 15.38
C PHE A 150 6.04 -8.44 15.39
N ASP A 151 6.24 -9.10 14.24
CA ASP A 151 7.14 -10.25 14.13
C ASP A 151 8.60 -9.79 14.09
N ALA A 152 9.47 -10.43 14.89
CA ALA A 152 10.86 -10.02 15.00
C ALA A 152 11.62 -10.09 13.65
N PRO A 153 12.51 -9.13 13.36
CA PRO A 153 12.64 -7.83 14.04
C PRO A 153 11.38 -6.99 13.84
N ALA A 154 10.86 -6.40 14.93
CA ALA A 154 9.57 -5.71 14.94
C ALA A 154 9.73 -4.20 14.78
N LEU A 155 8.69 -3.54 14.29
CA LEU A 155 8.60 -2.08 14.30
C LEU A 155 8.58 -1.55 15.74
N PRO A 156 9.13 -0.35 16.00
CA PRO A 156 8.90 0.33 17.26
C PRO A 156 7.40 0.58 17.47
N ALA A 157 6.91 0.40 18.70
CA ALA A 157 5.48 0.49 19.04
C ALA A 157 4.77 1.77 18.58
N ALA A 158 5.48 2.89 18.45
CA ALA A 158 4.90 4.14 17.94
C ALA A 158 4.47 4.06 16.45
N TYR A 159 4.98 3.08 15.70
CA TYR A 159 4.73 2.89 14.27
C TYR A 159 4.04 1.57 13.94
N GLU A 160 3.84 0.68 14.92
CA GLU A 160 3.11 -0.58 14.77
C GLU A 160 1.62 -0.27 14.91
N ASN A 161 1.00 0.22 13.83
CA ASN A 161 -0.43 0.52 13.74
C ASN A 161 -0.83 0.79 12.28
N ASN A 162 -2.13 0.74 12.00
CA ASN A 162 -2.70 0.93 10.67
C ASN A 162 -2.39 2.30 10.04
N LYS A 163 -1.98 3.33 10.79
CA LYS A 163 -1.54 4.61 10.19
C LYS A 163 -0.30 4.45 9.31
N TYR A 164 0.53 3.44 9.58
CA TYR A 164 1.82 3.25 8.91
C TYR A 164 1.88 1.99 8.04
N THR A 165 1.10 0.95 8.37
CA THR A 165 1.06 -0.31 7.62
C THR A 165 -0.27 -1.03 7.80
N VAL A 166 -0.84 -1.54 6.70
CA VAL A 166 -2.03 -2.43 6.73
C VAL A 166 -1.72 -3.80 7.35
N MET A 167 -0.44 -4.13 7.52
CA MET A 167 0.00 -5.40 8.14
C MET A 167 -0.15 -5.39 9.67
N SER A 168 -0.43 -4.24 10.28
CA SER A 168 -0.66 -4.13 11.72
C SER A 168 -2.06 -4.64 12.12
N TYR A 169 -2.18 -5.20 13.31
CA TYR A 169 -3.48 -5.49 13.93
C TYR A 169 -4.04 -4.33 14.75
N ASP A 170 -3.19 -3.39 15.15
CA ASP A 170 -3.62 -2.19 15.85
C ASP A 170 -4.21 -1.17 14.87
N PRO A 171 -5.38 -0.56 15.17
CA PRO A 171 -6.01 0.42 14.31
C PRO A 171 -5.21 1.72 14.29
N ASN A 172 -5.50 2.59 13.32
CA ASN A 172 -4.89 3.91 13.26
C ASN A 172 -5.24 4.69 14.56
N PRO A 173 -4.24 5.17 15.32
CA PRO A 173 -4.47 5.82 16.62
C PRO A 173 -5.23 7.15 16.53
N ASP A 174 -5.25 7.80 15.35
CA ASP A 174 -5.95 9.07 15.17
C ASP A 174 -7.44 8.88 14.87
N THR A 175 -7.82 7.77 14.24
CA THR A 175 -9.19 7.53 13.75
C THR A 175 -9.89 6.35 14.40
N GLY A 176 -9.14 5.42 15.01
CA GLY A 176 -9.64 4.14 15.52
C GLY A 176 -10.11 3.19 14.42
N LYS A 177 -9.63 3.38 13.18
CA LYS A 177 -10.02 2.58 12.00
C LYS A 177 -8.82 1.89 11.38
N ASP A 178 -9.09 0.79 10.68
CA ASP A 178 -8.14 0.12 9.81
C ASP A 178 -7.97 0.88 8.50
N SER A 179 -6.81 0.74 7.87
CA SER A 179 -6.48 1.48 6.65
C SER A 179 -7.11 0.85 5.42
N ASP A 180 -7.56 1.70 4.51
CA ASP A 180 -8.16 1.34 3.21
C ASP A 180 -7.23 1.62 2.02
N ALA A 181 -5.93 1.74 2.28
CA ALA A 181 -4.87 1.85 1.30
C ALA A 181 -3.58 1.17 1.79
N MET A 182 -2.66 0.88 0.87
CA MET A 182 -1.29 0.55 1.24
C MET A 182 -0.62 1.80 1.83
N MET A 183 -0.07 1.66 3.03
CA MET A 183 0.46 2.79 3.79
C MET A 183 1.95 2.99 3.56
N LEU A 184 2.52 4.04 4.15
CA LEU A 184 3.92 4.46 3.94
C LEU A 184 4.93 3.31 4.03
N PHE A 185 4.74 2.38 4.97
CA PHE A 185 5.70 1.30 5.19
C PHE A 185 5.43 0.09 4.30
N ASP A 186 4.18 -0.14 3.93
CA ASP A 186 3.81 -1.14 2.92
C ASP A 186 4.42 -0.78 1.58
N ILE A 187 4.22 0.47 1.14
CA ILE A 187 4.76 0.99 -0.13
C ILE A 187 6.28 0.86 -0.16
N LEU A 188 6.99 1.36 0.86
CA LEU A 188 8.44 1.29 0.91
C LEU A 188 8.95 -0.17 0.86
N ALA A 189 8.32 -1.07 1.60
CA ALA A 189 8.72 -2.47 1.67
C ALA A 189 8.45 -3.20 0.35
N LEU A 190 7.26 -3.00 -0.23
CA LEU A 190 6.89 -3.58 -1.52
C LEU A 190 7.78 -3.07 -2.64
N GLN A 191 8.05 -1.77 -2.71
CA GLN A 191 8.96 -1.19 -3.71
C GLN A 191 10.40 -1.69 -3.57
N THR A 192 10.85 -1.96 -2.33
CA THR A 192 12.16 -2.60 -2.10
C THR A 192 12.21 -4.03 -2.67
N ARG A 193 11.07 -4.74 -2.69
CA ARG A 193 10.98 -6.12 -3.16
C ARG A 193 10.72 -6.24 -4.65
N TRP A 194 9.88 -5.37 -5.20
CA TRP A 194 9.28 -5.50 -6.53
C TRP A 194 9.67 -4.38 -7.49
N GLY A 195 10.43 -3.39 -7.03
CA GLY A 195 10.66 -2.17 -7.78
C GLY A 195 9.46 -1.23 -7.72
N GLU A 196 9.73 0.03 -7.99
CA GLU A 196 8.76 1.12 -8.04
C GLU A 196 8.06 1.13 -9.41
N ASN A 197 6.75 1.36 -9.44
CA ASN A 197 6.09 1.74 -10.69
C ASN A 197 6.47 3.19 -11.00
N ASP A 198 7.49 3.39 -11.83
CA ASP A 198 8.09 4.69 -12.15
C ASP A 198 7.37 5.47 -13.26
N GLY A 199 6.20 4.99 -13.71
CA GLY A 199 5.34 5.65 -14.69
C GLY A 199 3.99 6.13 -14.15
N HIS A 200 3.73 5.99 -12.85
CA HIS A 200 2.46 6.40 -12.24
C HIS A 200 2.44 7.87 -11.88
N ALA A 201 1.39 8.62 -12.30
CA ALA A 201 1.26 10.06 -12.03
C ALA A 201 2.58 10.79 -12.35
N ALA A 202 2.97 10.75 -13.63
CA ALA A 202 4.26 11.29 -14.10
C ALA A 202 4.10 12.68 -14.77
N GLY A 203 2.92 13.28 -14.64
CA GLY A 203 2.58 14.59 -15.20
C GLY A 203 2.45 15.63 -14.09
N ASP A 204 2.06 16.85 -14.45
CA ASP A 204 1.79 17.86 -13.42
C ASP A 204 0.45 17.56 -12.74
N ASP A 205 0.50 17.03 -11.51
CA ASP A 205 -0.67 16.54 -10.79
C ASP A 205 -1.10 17.48 -9.65
N VAL A 206 -2.41 17.50 -9.36
CA VAL A 206 -3.02 18.32 -8.29
C VAL A 206 -3.77 17.42 -7.32
N TYR A 207 -3.40 17.53 -6.04
CA TYR A 207 -3.97 16.78 -4.93
C TYR A 207 -4.70 17.73 -3.97
N ASP A 208 -6.03 17.69 -3.94
CA ASP A 208 -6.87 18.61 -3.16
C ASP A 208 -7.35 18.05 -1.80
N GLY A 209 -6.86 16.85 -1.45
CA GLY A 209 -7.12 16.19 -0.19
C GLY A 209 -6.94 14.67 -0.29
N PRO A 210 -7.28 13.93 0.77
CA PRO A 210 -7.22 12.48 0.74
C PRO A 210 -8.29 11.88 -0.18
N ARG A 211 -7.88 10.94 -1.03
CA ARG A 211 -8.79 10.13 -1.86
C ARG A 211 -9.47 9.00 -1.05
N ASN A 212 -8.94 8.71 0.13
CA ASN A 212 -9.39 7.63 1.01
C ASN A 212 -10.02 8.14 2.32
N PRO A 213 -11.06 7.48 2.86
CA PRO A 213 -11.69 7.83 4.13
C PRO A 213 -10.78 7.89 5.36
N THR A 214 -9.70 7.11 5.37
CA THR A 214 -8.75 7.05 6.49
C THR A 214 -7.56 7.97 6.28
N VAL A 215 -6.46 7.41 5.77
CA VAL A 215 -5.28 8.14 5.33
C VAL A 215 -5.00 7.72 3.89
N ASP A 216 -4.80 8.69 3.03
CA ASP A 216 -4.32 8.47 1.68
C ASP A 216 -2.79 8.64 1.62
N VAL A 217 -2.14 7.91 0.72
CA VAL A 217 -0.70 8.04 0.47
C VAL A 217 -0.47 8.33 -1.00
N ILE A 218 0.18 9.46 -1.28
CA ILE A 218 0.55 9.84 -2.64
C ILE A 218 1.78 9.04 -3.05
N TRP A 219 1.62 8.26 -4.12
CA TRP A 219 2.69 7.81 -4.99
C TRP A 219 2.61 8.62 -6.28
N ASP A 220 3.71 9.28 -6.63
CA ASP A 220 3.81 10.18 -7.78
C ASP A 220 5.27 10.15 -8.25
N THR A 221 5.47 10.05 -9.55
CA THR A 221 6.78 9.69 -10.13
C THR A 221 7.44 10.85 -10.88
N GLY A 222 6.74 11.97 -11.04
CA GLY A 222 7.33 13.15 -11.64
C GLY A 222 6.27 14.10 -12.18
N GLY A 223 6.74 15.28 -12.56
CA GLY A 223 5.85 16.41 -12.79
C GLY A 223 6.28 17.59 -11.95
N THR A 224 5.44 18.61 -11.94
CA THR A 224 5.46 19.72 -11.00
C THR A 224 4.14 19.72 -10.23
N ASP A 225 4.16 19.11 -9.05
CA ASP A 225 2.93 18.67 -8.40
C ASP A 225 2.50 19.61 -7.29
N THR A 226 1.20 19.65 -7.03
CA THR A 226 0.61 20.62 -6.10
C THR A 226 -0.32 19.97 -5.08
N LEU A 227 -0.07 20.22 -3.79
CA LEU A 227 -1.10 20.07 -2.77
C LEU A 227 -1.98 21.33 -2.75
N ASP A 228 -3.25 21.22 -3.16
CA ASP A 228 -4.15 22.36 -3.33
C ASP A 228 -5.32 22.33 -2.33
N ALA A 229 -5.17 23.06 -1.24
CA ALA A 229 -6.22 23.28 -0.25
C ALA A 229 -7.00 24.58 -0.46
N SER A 230 -6.93 25.22 -1.64
CA SER A 230 -7.56 26.52 -1.90
C SER A 230 -9.08 26.54 -1.66
N ALA A 231 -9.74 25.39 -1.80
CA ALA A 231 -11.16 25.22 -1.53
C ALA A 231 -11.49 25.09 -0.02
N ARG A 232 -10.50 25.00 0.86
CA ARG A 232 -10.69 24.80 2.30
C ARG A 232 -10.90 26.13 3.03
N SER A 233 -11.84 26.15 3.98
CA SER A 233 -12.10 27.28 4.86
C SER A 233 -11.64 27.06 6.31
N ASN A 234 -11.41 25.81 6.69
CA ASN A 234 -10.75 25.47 7.95
C ASN A 234 -9.22 25.51 7.76
N PRO A 235 -8.45 25.80 8.82
CA PRO A 235 -7.00 25.74 8.77
C PRO A 235 -6.48 24.37 8.32
N VAL A 236 -5.53 24.36 7.40
CA VAL A 236 -4.82 23.16 6.96
C VAL A 236 -3.36 23.15 7.42
N ARG A 237 -2.79 21.95 7.48
CA ARG A 237 -1.34 21.77 7.60
C ARG A 237 -0.83 20.98 6.41
N LEU A 238 -0.10 21.63 5.51
CA LEU A 238 0.49 21.00 4.35
C LEU A 238 2.01 20.81 4.56
N ASP A 239 2.49 19.58 4.44
CA ASP A 239 3.90 19.21 4.60
C ASP A 239 4.38 18.48 3.34
N LEU A 240 5.22 19.15 2.55
CA LEU A 240 5.72 18.65 1.27
C LEU A 240 6.87 17.65 1.41
N ARG A 241 7.29 17.32 2.64
CA ARG A 241 8.40 16.38 2.86
C ARG A 241 7.92 14.94 2.70
N PRO A 242 8.71 14.07 2.05
CA PRO A 242 8.40 12.64 1.96
C PRO A 242 8.26 12.00 3.36
N ALA A 243 7.37 11.01 3.45
CA ALA A 243 7.04 10.30 4.69
C ALA A 243 6.60 11.24 5.84
N ARG A 244 5.88 12.31 5.50
CA ARG A 244 5.17 13.18 6.44
C ARG A 244 3.69 13.21 6.12
N PHE A 245 2.91 13.53 7.15
CA PHE A 245 1.46 13.64 7.07
C PHE A 245 1.03 15.11 7.06
N SER A 246 0.24 15.44 6.06
CA SER A 246 -0.57 16.65 5.97
C SER A 246 -1.91 16.45 6.68
N GLN A 247 -2.60 17.57 6.92
CA GLN A 247 -3.94 17.63 7.47
C GLN A 247 -4.77 18.59 6.63
N PHE A 248 -5.66 18.04 5.81
CA PHE A 248 -6.69 18.80 5.10
C PHE A 248 -7.94 19.00 5.96
N ASP A 249 -8.19 18.07 6.89
CA ASP A 249 -9.41 17.98 7.70
C ASP A 249 -9.13 17.89 9.21
N GLY A 250 -8.04 18.51 9.66
CA GLY A 250 -7.71 18.66 11.09
C GLY A 250 -7.15 17.40 11.77
N ARG A 251 -6.81 16.37 11.00
CA ARG A 251 -6.09 15.16 11.43
C ARG A 251 -5.10 14.75 10.35
N ASP A 252 -4.16 13.86 10.69
CA ASP A 252 -3.27 13.30 9.68
C ASP A 252 -4.10 12.44 8.71
N ASP A 253 -4.24 12.90 7.48
CA ASP A 253 -5.17 12.33 6.49
C ASP A 253 -4.53 12.11 5.11
N LEU A 254 -3.42 12.78 4.80
CA LEU A 254 -2.67 12.57 3.56
C LEU A 254 -1.18 12.46 3.86
N ALA A 255 -0.51 11.43 3.35
CA ALA A 255 0.93 11.30 3.40
C ALA A 255 1.56 11.30 2.02
N ILE A 256 2.82 11.73 1.92
CA ILE A 256 3.63 11.61 0.71
C ILE A 256 4.53 10.39 0.87
N ALA A 257 4.51 9.44 -0.08
CA ALA A 257 5.33 8.25 -0.02
C ALA A 257 6.83 8.57 0.01
N TYR A 258 7.65 7.58 0.39
CA TYR A 258 9.10 7.73 0.33
C TYR A 258 9.55 7.91 -1.13
N GLY A 259 10.46 8.86 -1.38
CA GLY A 259 11.02 9.08 -2.73
C GLY A 259 10.21 10.04 -3.61
N VAL A 260 8.93 10.24 -3.29
CA VAL A 260 8.05 11.19 -3.99
C VAL A 260 8.44 12.63 -3.66
N ARG A 261 8.39 13.52 -4.65
CA ARG A 261 8.62 14.96 -4.48
C ARG A 261 7.36 15.69 -4.92
N ILE A 262 6.87 16.59 -4.08
CA ILE A 262 5.80 17.53 -4.41
C ILE A 262 6.37 18.94 -4.30
N GLU A 263 6.23 19.73 -5.35
CA GLU A 263 6.87 21.04 -5.50
C GLU A 263 6.06 22.15 -4.83
N ASN A 264 4.73 22.10 -4.93
CA ASN A 264 3.89 23.25 -4.60
C ASN A 264 2.86 22.93 -3.52
N ALA A 265 2.50 23.97 -2.76
CA ALA A 265 1.37 23.93 -1.84
C ALA A 265 0.58 25.23 -1.90
N VAL A 266 -0.74 25.11 -1.94
CA VAL A 266 -1.70 26.22 -1.85
C VAL A 266 -2.57 25.98 -0.62
N GLY A 267 -2.52 26.88 0.35
CA GLY A 267 -3.44 26.90 1.49
C GLY A 267 -4.83 27.41 1.10
N GLY A 268 -5.75 27.35 2.05
CA GLY A 268 -7.13 27.78 1.90
C GLY A 268 -7.36 29.22 2.34
N SER A 269 -8.46 29.42 3.07
CA SER A 269 -8.86 30.72 3.63
C SER A 269 -8.76 30.79 5.16
N GLY A 270 -8.23 29.73 5.78
CA GLY A 270 -7.96 29.63 7.22
C GLY A 270 -6.56 30.13 7.58
N ASP A 271 -6.20 30.09 8.87
CA ASP A 271 -4.83 30.39 9.30
C ASP A 271 -3.93 29.14 9.09
N ASP A 272 -3.35 29.01 7.90
CA ASP A 272 -2.74 27.75 7.46
C ASP A 272 -1.28 27.59 7.87
N ARG A 273 -0.79 26.34 7.84
CA ARG A 273 0.63 26.02 8.02
C ARG A 273 1.18 25.24 6.85
N LEU A 274 2.11 25.83 6.12
CA LEU A 274 2.77 25.22 4.97
C LEU A 274 4.26 24.98 5.28
N VAL A 275 4.73 23.77 5.02
CA VAL A 275 6.12 23.35 5.19
C VAL A 275 6.62 22.78 3.87
N GLY A 276 7.63 23.44 3.30
CA GLY A 276 8.35 22.98 2.12
C GLY A 276 9.23 21.76 2.38
N SER A 277 9.79 21.22 1.31
CA SER A 277 10.75 20.13 1.32
C SER A 277 12.17 20.67 1.16
N ASN A 278 13.13 19.80 0.83
CA ASN A 278 14.49 20.22 0.49
C ASN A 278 14.64 20.62 -1.00
N ALA A 279 13.53 20.63 -1.75
CA ALA A 279 13.48 21.05 -3.14
C ALA A 279 13.15 22.55 -3.26
N ALA A 280 13.08 23.05 -4.49
CA ALA A 280 12.52 24.36 -4.75
C ALA A 280 10.99 24.27 -4.64
N ASN A 281 10.40 25.03 -3.70
CA ASN A 281 8.94 25.00 -3.49
C ASN A 281 8.26 26.33 -3.81
N THR A 282 7.04 26.25 -4.34
CA THR A 282 6.10 27.38 -4.39
C THR A 282 5.06 27.20 -3.30
N LEU A 283 5.08 28.06 -2.28
CA LEU A 283 4.17 27.99 -1.15
C LEU A 283 3.29 29.23 -1.12
N GLN A 284 1.98 29.05 -1.30
CA GLN A 284 0.99 30.11 -1.24
C GLN A 284 0.07 29.87 -0.05
N GLY A 285 0.11 30.73 0.96
CA GLY A 285 -0.73 30.58 2.16
C GLY A 285 -2.23 30.72 1.88
N GLY A 286 -2.60 31.60 0.94
CA GLY A 286 -3.99 31.91 0.65
C GLY A 286 -4.47 33.15 1.40
N ALA A 287 -5.69 33.12 1.92
CA ALA A 287 -6.18 34.14 2.84
C ALA A 287 -6.03 33.63 4.27
N GLY A 288 -5.90 34.54 5.25
CA GLY A 288 -5.66 34.16 6.64
C GLY A 288 -4.28 34.60 7.13
N ASN A 289 -3.94 34.24 8.36
CA ASN A 289 -2.64 34.51 8.97
C ASN A 289 -1.75 33.27 8.90
N ASP A 290 -1.16 33.04 7.73
CA ASP A 290 -0.46 31.79 7.44
C ASP A 290 0.95 31.73 8.03
N ARG A 291 1.41 30.51 8.29
CA ARG A 291 2.78 30.20 8.69
C ARG A 291 3.44 29.36 7.61
N ILE A 292 4.40 29.97 6.92
CA ILE A 292 5.12 29.32 5.82
C ILE A 292 6.57 29.09 6.23
N SER A 293 7.06 27.87 6.04
CA SER A 293 8.47 27.49 6.20
C SER A 293 8.94 26.86 4.90
N GLY A 294 9.92 27.49 4.25
CA GLY A 294 10.40 27.04 2.93
C GLY A 294 11.19 25.74 2.92
N GLY A 295 11.68 25.27 4.08
CA GLY A 295 12.65 24.18 4.18
C GLY A 295 14.09 24.66 4.39
#